data_AF-A0A328RJR1-F1
#
_entry.id   AF-A0A328RJR1-F1
#
_cell.length_a   1.000
_cell.length_b   1.000
_cell.length_c   1.000
_cell.angle_alpha   90.00
_cell.angle_beta   90.00
_cell.angle_gamma   90.00
#
_symmetry.space_group_name_H-M   'P 1'
#
loop_
_entity.id
_entity.type
_entity.pdbx_description
1 polymer ?
#
loop_
_entity_poly.entity_id
_entity_poly.type
_entity_poly.pdbx_seq_one_letter_code
_entity_poly.pdbx_strand_id
1 'polypeptide(L)'
;MSFSKNIEEINKIDNKDAIVNFYRSHQWPINKDLIFLEFKYIKKLINNTLEKSKELALPNLGFDPLSDLDLISFLTNPKQFSLKLNKIKGKGIFYGLDHVSLRQNLLNRLPIQLKNRIIYQKLKFNNLDEKIVQLSNIQHIKSCEDIGMGHSVYRVIGKKMSFVVKRVDHINQEFYNKILSILEMPFHNVFTVNTNHGRWEVSDNLGDITLTKFCLESNELSPAIVKQLARHACLGDVFGRGDRHSENYMVKDNVIYSIDNAFLFYKNNNQWVERYIQGCQSEISIVCNLFNEINCFKENLNIFLEEYKVQYQRIKQRQSMIVEWMKCWFENSIERENNIRYIKKTPTR
;
A
#
# COMPACT_ATOMS: atom_id res chain seq x y z
N MET A 1 -27.09 16.67 15.43
CA MET A 1 -27.61 15.45 16.08
C MET A 1 -26.51 14.41 16.08
N SER A 2 -26.17 13.81 17.22
CA SER A 2 -25.07 12.85 17.31
C SER A 2 -25.43 11.54 16.61
N PHE A 3 -24.50 11.03 15.79
CA PHE A 3 -24.65 9.80 15.01
C PHE A 3 -24.99 8.56 15.87
N SER A 4 -24.64 8.59 17.16
CA SER A 4 -24.95 7.55 18.15
C SER A 4 -26.46 7.35 18.38
N LYS A 5 -27.30 8.39 18.27
CA LYS A 5 -28.76 8.23 18.38
C LYS A 5 -29.37 7.53 17.17
N ASN A 6 -28.73 7.60 16.00
CA ASN A 6 -29.23 6.97 14.78
C ASN A 6 -28.99 5.46 14.75
N ILE A 7 -27.99 4.92 15.46
CA ILE A 7 -27.68 3.47 15.41
C ILE A 7 -28.68 2.66 16.24
N GLU A 8 -29.11 3.16 17.40
CA GLU A 8 -30.19 2.53 18.18
C GLU A 8 -31.53 2.56 17.43
N GLU A 9 -31.80 3.63 16.66
CA GLU A 9 -32.97 3.68 15.78
C GLU A 9 -32.80 2.74 14.57
N ILE A 10 -31.65 2.70 13.91
CA ILE A 10 -31.31 1.76 12.81
C ILE A 10 -31.44 0.29 13.23
N ASN A 11 -31.15 -0.02 14.50
CA ASN A 11 -31.34 -1.36 15.03
C ASN A 11 -32.82 -1.71 15.23
N LYS A 12 -33.69 -0.72 15.39
CA LYS A 12 -35.16 -0.85 15.53
C LYS A 12 -35.93 -0.66 14.23
N ILE A 13 -35.27 -0.16 13.17
CA ILE A 13 -35.91 0.10 11.87
C ILE A 13 -35.94 -1.21 11.05
N ASP A 14 -37.06 -1.93 11.16
CA ASP A 14 -37.55 -2.84 10.11
C ASP A 14 -38.41 -2.11 9.07
N ASN A 15 -38.61 -0.80 9.24
CA ASN A 15 -39.45 0.03 8.39
C ASN A 15 -38.68 0.51 7.14
N LYS A 16 -39.08 -0.03 5.98
CA LYS A 16 -38.56 0.28 4.64
C LYS A 16 -38.49 1.78 4.33
N ASP A 17 -39.45 2.59 4.79
CA ASP A 17 -39.48 4.03 4.48
C ASP A 17 -38.47 4.86 5.29
N ALA A 18 -38.17 4.47 6.52
CA ALA A 18 -37.15 5.13 7.33
C ALA A 18 -35.73 4.89 6.78
N ILE A 19 -35.45 3.67 6.30
CA ILE A 19 -34.20 3.33 5.60
C ILE A 19 -34.07 4.17 4.32
N VAL A 20 -35.13 4.24 3.51
CA VAL A 20 -35.12 5.04 2.27
C VAL A 20 -34.89 6.52 2.55
N ASN A 21 -35.43 7.07 3.63
CA ASN A 21 -35.21 8.47 4.02
C ASN A 21 -33.77 8.73 4.48
N PHE A 22 -33.14 7.78 5.18
CA PHE A 22 -31.71 7.84 5.50
C PHE A 22 -30.84 7.86 4.23
N TYR A 23 -31.15 7.05 3.22
CA TYR A 23 -30.40 7.05 1.97
C TYR A 23 -30.62 8.32 1.13
N ARG A 24 -31.85 8.84 1.11
CA ARG A 24 -32.18 10.10 0.41
C ARG A 24 -31.46 11.30 1.02
N SER A 25 -31.33 11.36 2.35
CA SER A 25 -30.60 12.45 3.01
C SER A 25 -29.09 12.45 2.69
N HIS A 26 -28.56 11.33 2.18
CA HIS A 26 -27.17 11.20 1.73
C HIS A 26 -27.01 11.28 0.21
N GLN A 27 -28.05 11.69 -0.53
CA GLN A 27 -28.06 11.84 -1.99
C GLN A 27 -27.77 10.55 -2.77
N TRP A 28 -28.14 9.39 -2.22
CA TRP A 28 -28.04 8.12 -2.96
C TRP A 28 -29.26 8.01 -3.89
N PRO A 29 -29.06 7.82 -5.21
CA PRO A 29 -30.19 7.70 -6.10
C PRO A 29 -30.81 6.28 -5.97
N ILE A 30 -32.07 6.17 -6.41
CA ILE A 30 -32.74 4.94 -6.92
C ILE A 30 -33.58 4.08 -5.92
N ASN A 31 -34.66 3.48 -6.48
CA ASN A 31 -35.45 2.29 -6.10
C ASN A 31 -35.42 1.78 -4.64
N LYS A 32 -36.56 1.89 -3.96
CA LYS A 32 -36.76 1.55 -2.53
C LYS A 32 -36.47 0.09 -2.16
N ASP A 33 -36.76 -0.87 -3.05
CA ASP A 33 -36.61 -2.30 -2.77
C ASP A 33 -35.13 -2.74 -2.79
N LEU A 34 -34.37 -2.20 -3.74
CA LEU A 34 -32.93 -2.44 -3.83
C LEU A 34 -32.20 -1.88 -2.60
N ILE A 35 -32.57 -0.66 -2.17
CA ILE A 35 -32.02 -0.02 -0.98
C ILE A 35 -32.25 -0.88 0.28
N PHE A 36 -33.45 -1.43 0.44
CA PHE A 36 -33.79 -2.21 1.64
C PHE A 36 -33.01 -3.52 1.73
N LEU A 37 -32.83 -4.21 0.59
CA LEU A 37 -32.00 -5.42 0.52
C LEU A 37 -30.51 -5.11 0.74
N GLU A 38 -30.00 -4.04 0.13
CA GLU A 38 -28.63 -3.56 0.37
C GLU A 38 -28.41 -3.23 1.85
N PHE A 39 -29.37 -2.56 2.48
CA PHE A 39 -29.29 -2.21 3.90
C PHE A 39 -29.24 -3.44 4.81
N LYS A 40 -30.13 -4.42 4.62
CA LYS A 40 -30.10 -5.68 5.38
C LYS A 40 -28.77 -6.41 5.22
N TYR A 41 -28.24 -6.42 4.00
CA TYR A 41 -26.94 -7.03 3.72
C TYR A 41 -25.80 -6.28 4.43
N ILE A 42 -25.73 -4.96 4.31
CA ILE A 42 -24.71 -4.13 4.98
C ILE A 42 -24.79 -4.30 6.50
N LYS A 43 -25.99 -4.28 7.09
CA LYS A 43 -26.19 -4.49 8.54
C LYS A 43 -25.63 -5.85 8.99
N LYS A 44 -25.94 -6.92 8.24
CA LYS A 44 -25.39 -8.26 8.52
C LYS A 44 -23.87 -8.28 8.42
N LEU A 45 -23.30 -7.63 7.39
CA LEU A 45 -21.85 -7.56 7.20
C LEU A 45 -21.17 -6.80 8.34
N ILE A 46 -21.69 -5.64 8.72
CA ILE A 46 -21.20 -4.82 9.84
C ILE A 46 -21.22 -5.64 11.14
N ASN A 47 -22.34 -6.28 11.47
CA ASN A 47 -22.46 -7.07 12.70
C ASN A 47 -21.41 -8.21 12.76
N ASN A 48 -21.26 -8.95 11.67
CA ASN A 48 -20.26 -10.00 11.56
C ASN A 48 -18.82 -9.44 11.68
N THR A 49 -18.54 -8.31 11.04
CA THR A 49 -17.24 -7.65 11.14
C THR A 49 -16.96 -7.19 12.58
N LEU A 50 -17.97 -6.64 13.29
CA LEU A 50 -17.83 -6.22 14.68
C LEU A 50 -17.54 -7.40 15.61
N GLU A 51 -18.32 -8.47 15.51
CA GLU A 51 -18.13 -9.69 16.31
C GLU A 51 -16.72 -10.25 16.13
N LYS A 52 -16.30 -10.47 14.89
CA LYS A 52 -14.94 -10.96 14.59
C LYS A 52 -13.84 -9.99 14.98
N SER A 53 -14.09 -8.68 14.93
CA SER A 53 -13.10 -7.70 15.37
C SER A 53 -12.86 -7.77 16.88
N LYS A 54 -13.88 -8.12 17.66
CA LYS A 54 -13.75 -8.33 19.11
C LYS A 54 -12.99 -9.60 19.43
N GLU A 55 -13.19 -10.67 18.66
CA GLU A 55 -12.44 -11.93 18.80
C GLU A 55 -10.93 -11.75 18.52
N LEU A 56 -10.60 -10.93 17.52
CA LEU A 56 -9.20 -10.63 17.17
C LEU A 56 -8.58 -9.49 17.99
N ALA A 57 -9.37 -8.78 18.81
CA ALA A 57 -8.87 -7.65 19.58
C ALA A 57 -7.98 -8.11 20.74
N LEU A 58 -6.95 -7.29 21.02
CA LEU A 58 -6.06 -7.45 22.16
C LEU A 58 -5.95 -6.11 22.89
N PRO A 59 -7.03 -5.61 23.55
CA PRO A 59 -7.07 -4.24 24.06
C PRO A 59 -5.97 -3.97 25.10
N ASN A 60 -5.64 -4.97 25.93
CA ASN A 60 -4.57 -4.89 26.92
C ASN A 60 -3.20 -4.65 26.27
N LEU A 61 -2.98 -5.15 25.06
CA LEU A 61 -1.78 -4.92 24.26
C LEU A 61 -1.90 -3.67 23.37
N GLY A 62 -3.07 -3.02 23.36
CA GLY A 62 -3.39 -1.80 22.62
C GLY A 62 -3.94 -2.02 21.21
N PHE A 63 -4.46 -3.21 20.92
CA PHE A 63 -5.23 -3.47 19.71
C PHE A 63 -6.72 -3.48 20.05
N ASP A 64 -7.42 -2.39 19.77
CA ASP A 64 -8.84 -2.26 20.06
C ASP A 64 -9.70 -2.84 18.92
N PRO A 65 -10.92 -3.31 19.20
CA PRO A 65 -11.84 -3.72 18.16
C PRO A 65 -12.26 -2.52 17.28
N LEU A 66 -12.80 -2.82 16.10
CA LEU A 66 -13.42 -1.80 15.26
C LEU A 66 -14.77 -1.40 15.89
N SER A 67 -15.10 -0.11 15.87
CA SER A 67 -16.40 0.37 16.34
C SER A 67 -17.44 0.37 15.22
N ASP A 68 -18.71 0.31 15.59
CA ASP A 68 -19.84 0.48 14.67
C ASP A 68 -19.75 1.80 13.90
N LEU A 69 -19.37 2.88 14.59
CA LEU A 69 -19.14 4.19 13.99
C LEU A 69 -18.02 4.16 12.94
N ASP A 70 -16.91 3.46 13.20
CA ASP A 70 -15.80 3.32 12.25
C ASP A 70 -16.27 2.66 10.95
N LEU A 71 -17.03 1.56 11.07
CA LEU A 71 -17.51 0.78 9.93
C LEU A 71 -18.58 1.55 9.13
N ILE A 72 -19.56 2.15 9.82
CA ILE A 72 -20.64 2.92 9.17
C ILE A 72 -20.07 4.16 8.50
N SER A 73 -19.21 4.91 9.20
CA SER A 73 -18.58 6.10 8.63
C SER A 73 -17.67 5.72 7.46
N PHE A 74 -16.94 4.60 7.53
CA PHE A 74 -16.17 4.13 6.39
C PHE A 74 -17.05 3.83 5.16
N LEU A 75 -18.24 3.24 5.32
CA LEU A 75 -19.10 2.91 4.18
C LEU A 75 -19.91 4.11 3.65
N THR A 76 -20.24 5.09 4.50
CA THR A 76 -21.18 6.17 4.15
C THR A 76 -20.53 7.55 4.01
N ASN A 77 -19.40 7.79 4.68
CA ASN A 77 -18.71 9.08 4.66
C ASN A 77 -17.64 9.11 3.56
N PRO A 78 -17.79 9.93 2.51
CA PRO A 78 -16.79 10.02 1.45
C PRO A 78 -15.46 10.65 1.93
N LYS A 79 -15.46 11.37 3.06
CA LYS A 79 -14.24 11.91 3.70
C LYS A 79 -13.35 10.81 4.28
N GLN A 80 -13.94 9.71 4.76
CA GLN A 80 -13.19 8.61 5.35
C GLN A 80 -12.71 7.66 4.26
N PHE A 81 -11.69 8.06 3.51
CA PHE A 81 -11.19 7.26 2.39
C PHE A 81 -10.63 5.90 2.83
N SER A 82 -10.09 5.80 4.04
CA SER A 82 -9.37 4.62 4.52
C SER A 82 -9.94 4.11 5.84
N LEU A 83 -10.09 2.79 5.94
CA LEU A 83 -10.28 2.10 7.21
C LEU A 83 -8.92 1.57 7.68
N LYS A 84 -8.58 1.85 8.94
CA LYS A 84 -7.35 1.40 9.58
C LYS A 84 -7.67 0.43 10.69
N LEU A 85 -6.71 -0.41 11.05
CA LEU A 85 -6.80 -1.20 12.29
C LEU A 85 -6.63 -0.26 13.50
N ASN A 86 -7.42 -0.47 14.55
CA ASN A 86 -7.42 0.36 15.76
C ASN A 86 -6.24 -0.03 16.67
N LYS A 87 -5.04 0.40 16.27
CA LYS A 87 -3.79 0.18 17.01
C LYS A 87 -3.36 1.44 17.76
N ILE A 88 -2.99 1.30 19.03
CA ILE A 88 -2.38 2.38 19.80
C ILE A 88 -0.96 2.63 19.29
N LYS A 89 -0.72 3.84 18.78
CA LYS A 89 0.60 4.26 18.28
C LYS A 89 1.65 4.16 19.39
N GLY A 90 2.81 3.60 19.08
CA GLY A 90 3.95 3.47 20.00
C GLY A 90 4.00 2.18 20.83
N LYS A 91 2.95 1.35 20.81
CA LYS A 91 2.93 0.07 21.55
C LYS A 91 3.54 -1.13 20.78
N GLY A 92 4.11 -0.91 19.59
CA GLY A 92 4.78 -1.97 18.83
C GLY A 92 3.88 -3.15 18.43
N ILE A 93 2.60 -2.89 18.19
CA ILE A 93 1.59 -3.94 18.01
C ILE A 93 1.67 -4.54 16.62
N PHE A 94 1.91 -5.85 16.57
CA PHE A 94 1.82 -6.66 15.37
C PHE A 94 0.38 -7.07 15.07
N TYR A 95 0.07 -7.28 13.79
CA TYR A 95 -1.23 -7.75 13.32
C TYR A 95 -1.02 -8.78 12.22
N GLY A 96 -1.85 -9.82 12.22
CA GLY A 96 -1.79 -10.92 11.25
C GLY A 96 -2.73 -10.73 10.06
N LEU A 97 -2.63 -11.67 9.10
CA LEU A 97 -3.47 -11.69 7.89
C LEU A 97 -4.97 -11.74 8.19
N ASP A 98 -5.39 -12.36 9.29
CA ASP A 98 -6.80 -12.39 9.68
C ASP A 98 -7.37 -11.00 9.99
N HIS A 99 -6.56 -10.14 10.63
CA HIS A 99 -6.94 -8.76 10.92
C HIS A 99 -7.09 -7.96 9.62
N VAL A 100 -6.15 -8.16 8.69
CA VAL A 100 -6.16 -7.53 7.36
C VAL A 100 -7.38 -7.99 6.57
N SER A 101 -7.60 -9.29 6.50
CA SER A 101 -8.71 -9.91 5.77
C SER A 101 -10.06 -9.46 6.32
N LEU A 102 -10.23 -9.42 7.65
CA LEU A 102 -11.44 -8.92 8.28
C LEU A 102 -11.77 -7.49 7.84
N ARG A 103 -10.78 -6.60 7.87
CA ARG A 103 -10.89 -5.20 7.47
C ARG A 103 -11.21 -5.06 5.97
N GLN A 104 -10.45 -5.74 5.11
CA GLN A 104 -10.65 -5.73 3.66
C GLN A 104 -12.05 -6.25 3.27
N ASN A 105 -12.52 -7.30 3.95
CA ASN A 105 -13.81 -7.94 3.67
C ASN A 105 -15.02 -7.05 3.92
N LEU A 106 -14.90 -6.00 4.74
CA LEU A 106 -15.97 -5.00 4.91
C LEU A 106 -16.34 -4.34 3.58
N LEU A 107 -15.33 -4.04 2.74
CA LEU A 107 -15.56 -3.52 1.40
C LEU A 107 -15.71 -4.66 0.39
N ASN A 108 -14.76 -5.60 0.38
CA ASN A 108 -14.60 -6.56 -0.71
C ASN A 108 -15.78 -7.52 -0.87
N ARG A 109 -16.54 -7.80 0.21
CA ARG A 109 -17.73 -8.65 0.18
C ARG A 109 -19.00 -7.93 -0.26
N LEU A 110 -18.99 -6.60 -0.35
CA LEU A 110 -20.17 -5.87 -0.82
C LEU A 110 -20.49 -6.22 -2.29
N PRO A 111 -21.78 -6.19 -2.67
CA PRO A 111 -22.18 -6.25 -4.08
C PRO A 111 -21.39 -5.26 -4.93
N ILE A 112 -20.95 -5.69 -6.11
CA ILE A 112 -20.04 -4.93 -6.97
C ILE A 112 -20.54 -3.50 -7.26
N GLN A 113 -21.84 -3.34 -7.48
CA GLN A 113 -22.47 -2.04 -7.75
C GLN A 113 -22.34 -1.09 -6.54
N LEU A 114 -22.65 -1.59 -5.34
CA LEU A 114 -22.53 -0.84 -4.10
C LEU A 114 -21.07 -0.48 -3.81
N LYS A 115 -20.17 -1.46 -3.94
CA LYS A 115 -18.72 -1.30 -3.75
C LYS A 115 -18.15 -0.22 -4.67
N ASN A 116 -18.46 -0.29 -5.96
CA ASN A 116 -18.01 0.67 -6.95
C ASN A 116 -18.58 2.07 -6.67
N ARG A 117 -19.86 2.17 -6.26
CA ARG A 117 -20.48 3.45 -5.88
C ARG A 117 -19.77 4.10 -4.69
N ILE A 118 -19.48 3.34 -3.64
CA ILE A 118 -18.79 3.84 -2.44
C ILE A 118 -17.39 4.37 -2.82
N ILE A 119 -16.62 3.60 -3.57
CA ILE A 119 -15.28 4.02 -4.01
C ILE A 119 -15.35 5.22 -4.94
N TYR A 120 -16.30 5.26 -5.89
CA TYR A 120 -16.49 6.41 -6.76
C TYR A 120 -16.80 7.69 -5.97
N GLN A 121 -17.68 7.63 -4.97
CA GLN A 121 -17.98 8.77 -4.11
C GLN A 121 -16.76 9.25 -3.33
N LYS A 122 -15.92 8.32 -2.84
CA LYS A 122 -14.65 8.66 -2.17
C LYS A 122 -13.65 9.30 -3.13
N LEU A 123 -13.49 8.78 -4.36
CA LEU A 123 -12.61 9.37 -5.37
C LEU A 123 -13.07 10.77 -5.76
N LYS A 124 -14.38 10.94 -6.03
CA LYS A 124 -14.99 12.22 -6.39
C LYS A 124 -14.84 13.28 -5.30
N PHE A 125 -15.14 12.91 -4.04
CA PHE A 125 -14.98 13.84 -2.93
C PHE A 125 -13.53 14.35 -2.79
N ASN A 126 -12.54 13.50 -3.09
CA ASN A 126 -11.14 13.87 -3.02
C ASN A 126 -10.61 14.53 -4.32
N ASN A 127 -11.49 14.90 -5.26
CA ASN A 127 -11.15 15.46 -6.59
C ASN A 127 -10.12 14.60 -7.35
N LEU A 128 -10.16 13.28 -7.12
CA LEU A 128 -9.32 12.31 -7.82
C LEU A 128 -9.99 11.87 -9.12
N ASP A 129 -11.30 12.04 -9.23
CA ASP A 129 -12.04 11.56 -10.37
C ASP A 129 -11.62 12.26 -11.65
N GLU A 130 -11.57 13.59 -11.71
CA GLU A 130 -11.17 14.32 -12.92
C GLU A 130 -9.75 13.95 -13.40
N LYS A 131 -8.80 13.86 -12.46
CA LYS A 131 -7.38 13.56 -12.76
C LYS A 131 -7.15 12.10 -13.16
N ILE A 132 -7.88 11.16 -12.56
CA ILE A 132 -7.78 9.74 -12.89
C ILE A 132 -8.71 9.40 -14.10
N VAL A 133 -9.73 10.21 -14.41
CA VAL A 133 -10.63 10.06 -15.57
C VAL A 133 -9.86 10.22 -16.87
N GLN A 134 -8.87 11.13 -16.90
CA GLN A 134 -7.95 11.27 -18.03
C GLN A 134 -7.23 9.95 -18.37
N LEU A 135 -7.01 9.10 -17.36
CA LEU A 135 -6.37 7.80 -17.53
C LEU A 135 -7.38 6.69 -17.82
N SER A 136 -8.50 6.62 -17.10
CA SER A 136 -9.28 5.38 -16.99
C SER A 136 -10.77 5.47 -17.32
N ASN A 137 -11.30 6.67 -17.62
CA ASN A 137 -12.75 6.93 -17.71
C ASN A 137 -13.51 6.35 -16.51
N ILE A 138 -13.23 6.89 -15.31
CA ILE A 138 -13.69 6.38 -14.00
C ILE A 138 -15.21 6.28 -13.89
N GLN A 139 -15.99 6.99 -14.71
CA GLN A 139 -17.44 6.83 -14.72
C GLN A 139 -17.88 5.37 -14.96
N HIS A 140 -16.96 4.52 -15.43
CA HIS A 140 -17.16 3.08 -15.63
C HIS A 140 -16.16 2.21 -14.84
N ILE A 141 -16.08 2.39 -13.51
CA ILE A 141 -15.43 1.38 -12.64
C ILE A 141 -16.15 0.04 -12.85
N LYS A 142 -15.42 -0.96 -13.36
CA LYS A 142 -15.90 -2.33 -13.49
C LYS A 142 -15.89 -3.03 -12.14
N SER A 143 -14.78 -2.91 -11.41
CA SER A 143 -14.64 -3.43 -10.05
C SER A 143 -13.61 -2.62 -9.27
N CYS A 144 -13.68 -2.71 -7.95
CA CYS A 144 -12.64 -2.22 -7.06
C CYS A 144 -12.50 -3.13 -5.84
N GLU A 145 -11.32 -3.14 -5.24
CA GLU A 145 -10.99 -3.99 -4.10
C GLU A 145 -10.02 -3.27 -3.17
N ASP A 146 -10.21 -3.46 -1.88
CA ASP A 146 -9.23 -3.09 -0.87
C ASP A 146 -8.16 -4.18 -0.80
N ILE A 147 -6.93 -3.80 -1.12
CA ILE A 147 -5.74 -4.67 -1.15
C ILE A 147 -4.71 -4.27 -0.08
N GLY A 148 -5.00 -3.27 0.73
CA GLY A 148 -4.03 -2.73 1.68
C GLY A 148 -3.82 -3.61 2.91
N MET A 149 -2.64 -3.58 3.50
CA MET A 149 -2.32 -4.37 4.71
C MET A 149 -2.71 -3.60 5.98
N GLY A 150 -2.03 -2.49 6.27
CA GLY A 150 -2.26 -1.70 7.50
C GLY A 150 -3.39 -0.67 7.41
N HIS A 151 -3.70 -0.21 6.20
CA HIS A 151 -4.71 0.79 5.89
C HIS A 151 -5.31 0.49 4.52
N SER A 152 -6.50 1.00 4.21
CA SER A 152 -7.10 0.80 2.88
C SER A 152 -6.23 1.37 1.76
N VAL A 153 -5.96 0.52 0.78
CA VAL A 153 -5.34 0.82 -0.52
C VAL A 153 -6.25 0.17 -1.56
N TYR A 154 -6.66 0.91 -2.60
CA TYR A 154 -7.64 0.39 -3.54
C TYR A 154 -7.04 0.04 -4.88
N ARG A 155 -7.24 -1.21 -5.29
CA ARG A 155 -7.15 -1.61 -6.68
C ARG A 155 -8.46 -1.25 -7.37
N VAL A 156 -8.40 -0.48 -8.44
CA VAL A 156 -9.56 -0.09 -9.25
C VAL A 156 -9.37 -0.60 -10.67
N ILE A 157 -10.38 -1.30 -11.17
CA ILE A 157 -10.40 -1.86 -12.53
C ILE A 157 -11.40 -1.06 -13.35
N GLY A 158 -10.89 -0.25 -14.28
CA GLY A 158 -11.68 0.49 -15.25
C GLY A 158 -11.92 -0.31 -16.54
N LYS A 159 -12.46 0.35 -17.57
CA LYS A 159 -12.69 -0.30 -18.87
C LYS A 159 -11.40 -0.60 -19.62
N LYS A 160 -10.45 0.33 -19.59
CA LYS A 160 -9.19 0.29 -20.37
C LYS A 160 -7.95 -0.05 -19.55
N MET A 161 -7.97 0.19 -18.24
CA MET A 161 -6.80 0.03 -17.39
C MET A 161 -7.21 -0.31 -15.96
N SER A 162 -6.24 -0.82 -15.20
CA SER A 162 -6.33 -1.01 -13.76
C SER A 162 -5.22 -0.23 -13.07
N PHE A 163 -5.57 0.44 -11.98
CA PHE A 163 -4.65 1.25 -11.20
C PHE A 163 -4.84 0.97 -9.71
N VAL A 164 -3.83 1.36 -8.94
CA VAL A 164 -3.88 1.36 -7.47
C VAL A 164 -3.92 2.81 -6.99
N VAL A 165 -4.71 3.08 -5.97
CA VAL A 165 -4.80 4.40 -5.34
C VAL A 165 -4.69 4.30 -3.83
N LYS A 166 -3.83 5.12 -3.24
CA LYS A 166 -3.68 5.25 -1.79
C LYS A 166 -3.40 6.68 -1.37
N ARG A 167 -3.73 6.99 -0.12
CA ARG A 167 -3.31 8.24 0.51
C ARG A 167 -1.86 8.09 0.95
N VAL A 168 -1.03 9.10 0.69
CA VAL A 168 0.38 9.10 1.08
C VAL A 168 0.75 10.40 1.78
N ASP A 169 1.72 10.32 2.68
CA ASP A 169 2.26 11.49 3.37
C ASP A 169 3.50 12.05 2.66
N HIS A 170 4.14 11.26 1.80
CA HIS A 170 5.40 11.59 1.12
C HIS A 170 5.33 11.27 -0.38
N ILE A 171 6.19 11.91 -1.17
CA ILE A 171 6.32 11.71 -2.64
C ILE A 171 7.51 10.81 -2.99
N ASN A 172 7.93 9.97 -2.04
CA ASN A 172 9.18 9.23 -2.11
C ASN A 172 9.16 8.12 -3.16
N GLN A 173 8.00 7.52 -3.44
CA GLN A 173 7.87 6.50 -4.49
C GLN A 173 8.16 7.08 -5.89
N GLU A 174 7.59 8.24 -6.22
CA GLU A 174 7.79 8.90 -7.51
C GLU A 174 9.25 9.33 -7.70
N PHE A 175 9.86 9.87 -6.65
CA PHE A 175 11.31 10.13 -6.60
C PHE A 175 12.12 8.87 -6.87
N TYR A 176 11.82 7.79 -6.15
CA TYR A 176 12.54 6.52 -6.25
C TYR A 176 12.42 5.92 -7.65
N ASN A 177 11.24 5.97 -8.26
CA ASN A 177 11.04 5.50 -9.64
C ASN A 177 11.88 6.29 -10.64
N LYS A 178 12.09 7.60 -10.43
CA LYS A 178 13.00 8.37 -11.27
C LYS A 178 14.46 7.95 -11.08
N ILE A 179 14.88 7.61 -9.86
CA ILE A 179 16.20 7.01 -9.62
C ILE A 179 16.35 5.68 -10.37
N LEU A 180 15.34 4.80 -10.30
CA LEU A 180 15.33 3.55 -11.05
C LEU A 180 15.47 3.80 -12.56
N SER A 181 14.75 4.80 -13.10
CA SER A 181 14.87 5.22 -14.49
C SER A 181 16.28 5.69 -14.86
N ILE A 182 16.94 6.52 -14.03
CA ILE A 182 18.33 6.96 -14.25
C ILE A 182 19.31 5.78 -14.29
N LEU A 183 19.02 4.72 -13.54
CA LEU A 183 19.85 3.52 -13.43
C LEU A 183 19.45 2.41 -14.41
N GLU A 184 18.51 2.70 -15.32
CA GLU A 184 17.99 1.77 -16.32
C GLU A 184 17.42 0.50 -15.67
N MET A 185 16.77 0.66 -14.52
CA MET A 185 16.10 -0.41 -13.80
C MET A 185 14.59 -0.37 -14.03
N PRO A 186 13.91 -1.53 -14.01
CA PRO A 186 12.46 -1.58 -14.10
C PRO A 186 11.81 -0.78 -12.96
N PHE A 187 10.82 0.02 -13.32
CA PHE A 187 9.95 0.75 -12.39
C PHE A 187 8.52 0.67 -12.91
N HIS A 188 7.57 1.00 -12.05
CA HIS A 188 6.16 1.07 -12.40
C HIS A 188 5.71 2.53 -12.45
N ASN A 189 4.70 2.86 -13.24
CA ASN A 189 4.28 4.26 -13.31
C ASN A 189 3.56 4.63 -12.01
N VAL A 190 3.97 5.76 -11.45
CA VAL A 190 3.42 6.35 -10.24
C VAL A 190 3.37 7.84 -10.45
N PHE A 191 2.26 8.47 -10.08
CA PHE A 191 2.18 9.92 -10.01
C PHE A 191 1.41 10.34 -8.76
N THR A 192 1.78 11.51 -8.26
CA THR A 192 1.16 12.09 -7.07
C THR A 192 0.10 13.12 -7.46
N VAL A 193 -1.07 13.04 -6.84
CA VAL A 193 -2.13 14.04 -6.92
C VAL A 193 -2.25 14.78 -5.59
N ASN A 194 -1.93 16.07 -5.60
CA ASN A 194 -2.21 16.97 -4.47
C ASN A 194 -3.61 17.59 -4.62
N THR A 195 -4.39 17.55 -3.54
CA THR A 195 -5.75 18.10 -3.43
C THR A 195 -5.91 18.83 -2.10
N ASN A 196 -6.99 19.59 -1.93
CA ASN A 196 -7.32 20.21 -0.64
C ASN A 196 -7.65 19.19 0.47
N HIS A 197 -7.82 17.91 0.11
CA HIS A 197 -8.14 16.82 1.06
C HIS A 197 -6.94 15.93 1.39
N GLY A 198 -5.77 16.25 0.82
CA GLY A 198 -4.52 15.54 1.06
C GLY A 198 -3.79 15.17 -0.23
N ARG A 199 -2.79 14.32 -0.05
CA ARG A 199 -1.92 13.82 -1.10
C ARG A 199 -2.20 12.36 -1.39
N TRP A 200 -2.23 12.04 -2.67
CA TRP A 200 -2.67 10.74 -3.18
C TRP A 200 -1.64 10.21 -4.15
N GLU A 201 -1.33 8.93 -4.04
CA GLU A 201 -0.53 8.20 -4.99
C GLU A 201 -1.45 7.38 -5.88
N VAL A 202 -1.25 7.47 -7.19
CA VAL A 202 -1.91 6.63 -8.19
C VAL A 202 -0.84 5.92 -8.99
N SER A 203 -0.98 4.60 -9.13
CA SER A 203 0.04 3.77 -9.76
C SER A 203 -0.55 2.68 -10.65
N ASP A 204 0.30 2.13 -11.52
CA ASP A 204 -0.05 0.94 -12.29
C ASP A 204 -0.39 -0.24 -11.36
N ASN A 205 -1.40 -1.03 -11.75
CA ASN A 205 -1.63 -2.31 -11.08
C ASN A 205 -0.60 -3.37 -11.56
N LEU A 206 0.26 -3.80 -10.63
CA LEU A 206 1.29 -4.81 -10.86
C LEU A 206 0.82 -6.26 -10.66
N GLY A 207 -0.45 -6.48 -10.31
CA GLY A 207 -1.01 -7.81 -10.02
C GLY A 207 -0.99 -8.16 -8.54
N ASP A 208 -1.12 -9.46 -8.22
CA ASP A 208 -1.32 -9.97 -6.86
C ASP A 208 -0.15 -10.82 -6.32
N ILE A 209 0.95 -10.88 -7.07
CA ILE A 209 2.10 -11.71 -6.71
C ILE A 209 3.12 -10.81 -6.01
N THR A 210 3.18 -10.91 -4.68
CA THR A 210 4.28 -10.36 -3.89
C THR A 210 5.50 -11.26 -4.01
N LEU A 211 6.69 -10.76 -3.66
CA LEU A 211 7.89 -11.59 -3.63
C LEU A 211 7.76 -12.73 -2.61
N THR A 212 7.11 -12.49 -1.45
CA THR A 212 6.79 -13.56 -0.48
C THR A 212 6.01 -14.68 -1.16
N LYS A 213 4.93 -14.34 -1.88
CA LYS A 213 4.08 -15.32 -2.57
C LYS A 213 4.82 -16.04 -3.69
N PHE A 214 5.56 -15.29 -4.51
CA PHE A 214 6.40 -15.85 -5.57
C PHE A 214 7.38 -16.90 -5.02
N CYS A 215 8.03 -16.60 -3.89
CA CYS A 215 8.96 -17.51 -3.23
C CYS A 215 8.29 -18.75 -2.64
N LEU A 216 7.07 -18.62 -2.09
CA LEU A 216 6.32 -19.77 -1.57
C LEU A 216 5.82 -20.70 -2.69
N GLU A 217 5.54 -20.15 -3.87
CA GLU A 217 5.07 -20.91 -5.03
C GLU A 217 6.22 -21.48 -5.87
N SER A 218 7.44 -20.98 -5.69
CA SER A 218 8.64 -21.41 -6.42
C SER A 218 9.54 -22.29 -5.55
N ASN A 219 9.97 -23.43 -6.06
CA ASN A 219 10.93 -24.28 -5.34
C ASN A 219 12.37 -23.75 -5.41
N GLU A 220 12.68 -22.88 -6.39
CA GLU A 220 14.01 -22.31 -6.60
C GLU A 220 13.91 -20.89 -7.19
N LEU A 221 14.92 -20.05 -6.95
CA LEU A 221 15.05 -18.75 -7.61
C LEU A 221 15.94 -18.86 -8.84
N SER A 222 15.46 -18.30 -9.96
CA SER A 222 16.34 -18.14 -11.12
C SER A 222 17.48 -17.14 -10.82
N PRO A 223 18.66 -17.31 -11.45
CA PRO A 223 19.75 -16.34 -11.36
C PRO A 223 19.34 -14.91 -11.72
N ALA A 224 18.35 -14.75 -12.62
CA ALA A 224 17.82 -13.45 -13.00
C ALA A 224 17.07 -12.75 -11.85
N ILE A 225 16.33 -13.51 -11.02
CA ILE A 225 15.67 -12.97 -9.83
C ILE A 225 16.70 -12.61 -8.76
N VAL A 226 17.70 -13.48 -8.53
CA VAL A 226 18.78 -13.22 -7.56
C VAL A 226 19.54 -11.93 -7.90
N LYS A 227 19.83 -11.70 -9.17
CA LYS A 227 20.43 -10.43 -9.64
C LYS A 227 19.54 -9.23 -9.35
N GLN A 228 18.23 -9.35 -9.56
CA GLN A 228 17.30 -8.25 -9.26
C GLN A 228 17.23 -7.94 -7.76
N LEU A 229 17.22 -8.97 -6.91
CA LEU A 229 17.31 -8.82 -5.46
C LEU A 229 18.59 -8.09 -5.04
N ALA A 230 19.74 -8.46 -5.61
CA ALA A 230 21.01 -7.79 -5.35
C ALA A 230 20.98 -6.30 -5.72
N ARG A 231 20.38 -5.95 -6.87
CA ARG A 231 20.24 -4.56 -7.30
C ARG A 231 19.35 -3.76 -6.34
N HIS A 232 18.20 -4.31 -5.96
CA HIS A 232 17.28 -3.66 -5.01
C HIS A 232 17.89 -3.51 -3.62
N ALA A 233 18.67 -4.49 -3.17
CA ALA A 233 19.39 -4.41 -1.92
C ALA A 233 20.46 -3.30 -1.95
N CYS A 234 21.25 -3.22 -3.02
CA CYS A 234 22.23 -2.16 -3.21
C CYS A 234 21.60 -0.77 -3.20
N LEU A 235 20.48 -0.60 -3.92
CA LEU A 235 19.73 0.66 -3.88
C LEU A 235 19.20 0.98 -2.49
N GLY A 236 18.63 -0.01 -1.80
CA GLY A 236 18.12 0.24 -0.46
C GLY A 236 19.22 0.67 0.52
N ASP A 237 20.43 0.12 0.39
CA ASP A 237 21.57 0.51 1.23
C ASP A 237 22.09 1.90 0.86
N VAL A 238 22.22 2.22 -0.44
CA VAL A 238 22.75 3.52 -0.88
C VAL A 238 21.78 4.68 -0.64
N PHE A 239 20.48 4.44 -0.78
CA PHE A 239 19.45 5.48 -0.60
C PHE A 239 18.81 5.45 0.80
N GLY A 240 19.26 4.55 1.68
CA GLY A 240 18.72 4.39 3.01
C GLY A 240 17.22 4.12 2.98
N ARG A 241 16.79 3.15 2.17
CA ARG A 241 15.40 2.72 2.11
C ARG A 241 15.06 1.85 3.33
N GLY A 242 14.26 2.40 4.25
CA GLY A 242 13.59 1.62 5.28
C GLY A 242 12.43 0.81 4.70
N ASP A 243 12.04 -0.27 5.37
CA ASP A 243 10.85 -1.09 5.03
C ASP A 243 11.00 -2.00 3.79
N ARG A 244 12.14 -2.71 3.67
CA ARG A 244 12.46 -3.62 2.55
C ARG A 244 11.91 -5.04 2.71
N HIS A 245 10.78 -5.21 3.39
CA HIS A 245 10.20 -6.54 3.56
C HIS A 245 9.66 -7.08 2.22
N SER A 246 9.57 -8.41 2.10
CA SER A 246 9.24 -9.10 0.85
C SER A 246 7.85 -8.75 0.31
N GLU A 247 6.94 -8.26 1.15
CA GLU A 247 5.60 -7.78 0.76
C GLU A 247 5.66 -6.43 0.03
N ASN A 248 6.73 -5.64 0.19
CA ASN A 248 6.95 -4.39 -0.54
C ASN A 248 7.65 -4.59 -1.90
N TYR A 249 7.71 -5.84 -2.35
CA TYR A 249 8.14 -6.21 -3.69
C TYR A 249 7.02 -6.93 -4.41
N MET A 250 6.66 -6.43 -5.60
CA MET A 250 5.74 -7.08 -6.53
C MET A 250 6.54 -7.79 -7.61
N VAL A 251 6.12 -9.00 -7.97
CA VAL A 251 6.70 -9.77 -9.07
C VAL A 251 5.71 -9.85 -10.20
N LYS A 252 6.10 -9.35 -11.38
CA LYS A 252 5.31 -9.44 -12.60
C LYS A 252 6.22 -9.76 -13.76
N ASP A 253 5.87 -10.78 -14.55
CA ASP A 253 6.65 -11.22 -15.72
C ASP A 253 8.13 -11.48 -15.37
N ASN A 254 8.38 -12.10 -14.21
CA ASN A 254 9.72 -12.35 -13.63
C ASN A 254 10.55 -11.08 -13.35
N VAL A 255 9.89 -9.92 -13.21
CA VAL A 255 10.50 -8.65 -12.85
C VAL A 255 10.05 -8.22 -11.45
N ILE A 256 11.01 -7.83 -10.62
CA ILE A 256 10.78 -7.32 -9.26
C ILE A 256 10.63 -5.80 -9.30
N TYR A 257 9.48 -5.33 -8.84
CA TYR A 257 9.16 -3.91 -8.66
C TYR A 257 9.05 -3.59 -7.17
N SER A 258 9.74 -2.55 -6.71
CA SER A 258 9.56 -2.06 -5.35
C SER A 258 8.33 -1.15 -5.24
N ILE A 259 7.49 -1.41 -4.26
CA ILE A 259 6.32 -0.59 -3.91
C ILE A 259 6.48 -0.05 -2.50
N ASP A 260 5.64 0.93 -2.15
CA ASP A 260 5.58 1.53 -0.82
C ASP A 260 6.92 2.06 -0.30
N ASN A 261 7.71 2.71 -1.18
CA ASN A 261 9.00 3.30 -0.82
C ASN A 261 8.82 4.61 0.01
N ALA A 262 8.14 4.54 1.15
CA ALA A 262 7.82 5.69 1.99
C ALA A 262 9.01 6.19 2.83
N PHE A 263 9.93 5.30 3.20
CA PHE A 263 11.06 5.62 4.07
C PHE A 263 12.37 5.70 3.28
N LEU A 264 12.71 6.88 2.75
CA LEU A 264 14.01 7.15 2.15
C LEU A 264 14.81 8.11 3.03
N PHE A 265 16.14 7.93 3.08
CA PHE A 265 17.06 8.78 3.85
C PHE A 265 16.67 9.00 5.32
N TYR A 266 16.01 8.02 5.95
CA TYR A 266 15.42 8.19 7.28
C TYR A 266 16.46 8.65 8.32
N LYS A 267 16.17 9.67 9.13
CA LYS A 267 17.12 10.15 10.15
C LYS A 267 17.30 9.05 11.21
N ASN A 268 18.55 8.75 11.57
CA ASN A 268 18.90 7.57 12.38
C ASN A 268 18.53 6.23 11.72
N ASN A 269 18.39 6.17 10.38
CA ASN A 269 18.24 4.88 9.71
C ASN A 269 19.39 3.95 10.05
N ASN A 270 20.57 4.45 10.40
CA ASN A 270 21.66 3.60 10.86
C ASN A 270 21.21 2.61 11.95
N GLN A 271 20.37 3.01 12.92
CA GLN A 271 19.85 2.10 13.96
C GLN A 271 18.73 1.16 13.47
N TRP A 272 17.83 1.62 12.59
CA TRP A 272 16.73 0.80 12.07
C TRP A 272 17.22 -0.17 10.99
N VAL A 273 18.08 0.33 10.10
CA VAL A 273 18.88 -0.44 9.15
C VAL A 273 19.79 -1.38 9.97
N GLU A 274 20.54 -0.94 11.01
CA GLU A 274 21.38 -1.84 11.86
C GLU A 274 20.61 -3.03 12.39
N ARG A 275 19.38 -2.81 12.85
CA ARG A 275 18.61 -3.83 13.56
C ARG A 275 17.77 -4.73 12.66
N TYR A 276 17.39 -4.26 11.47
CA TYR A 276 16.30 -4.90 10.71
C TYR A 276 16.61 -5.13 9.22
N ILE A 277 17.53 -4.34 8.65
CA ILE A 277 17.65 -4.23 7.18
C ILE A 277 19.12 -4.17 6.71
N GLN A 278 20.14 -4.02 7.56
CA GLN A 278 21.52 -3.76 7.15
C GLN A 278 22.13 -4.92 6.35
N GLY A 279 22.87 -4.58 5.30
CA GLY A 279 23.67 -5.54 4.54
C GLY A 279 22.79 -6.58 3.86
N CYS A 280 21.82 -6.11 3.08
CA CYS A 280 20.96 -6.95 2.24
C CYS A 280 20.24 -8.11 2.97
N GLN A 281 20.07 -8.04 4.30
CA GLN A 281 19.52 -9.14 5.11
C GLN A 281 18.16 -9.64 4.63
N SER A 282 17.24 -8.73 4.30
CA SER A 282 15.91 -9.10 3.81
C SER A 282 16.02 -9.89 2.50
N GLU A 283 16.78 -9.38 1.53
CA GLU A 283 16.95 -10.02 0.23
C GLU A 283 17.79 -11.31 0.31
N ILE A 284 18.85 -11.35 1.11
CA ILE A 284 19.67 -12.54 1.35
C ILE A 284 18.87 -13.62 2.07
N SER A 285 18.03 -13.28 3.05
CA SER A 285 17.22 -14.28 3.76
C SER A 285 16.30 -15.05 2.80
N ILE A 286 15.81 -14.39 1.75
CA ILE A 286 15.02 -15.03 0.69
C ILE A 286 15.89 -16.01 -0.10
N VAL A 287 17.12 -15.60 -0.46
CA VAL A 287 18.10 -16.49 -1.11
C VAL A 287 18.42 -17.68 -0.20
N CYS A 288 18.62 -17.48 1.10
CA CYS A 288 18.90 -18.56 2.05
C CYS A 288 17.74 -19.56 2.20
N ASN A 289 16.50 -19.07 2.30
CA ASN A 289 15.35 -19.90 2.65
C ASN A 289 14.88 -20.86 1.55
N LEU A 290 15.30 -20.64 0.29
CA LEU A 290 14.80 -21.42 -0.85
C LEU A 290 15.77 -22.50 -1.33
N PHE A 291 16.98 -22.59 -0.76
CA PHE A 291 17.96 -23.59 -1.17
C PHE A 291 18.25 -24.58 -0.05
N ASN A 292 17.82 -25.83 -0.25
CA ASN A 292 18.13 -26.95 0.65
C ASN A 292 19.58 -27.45 0.49
N GLU A 293 20.24 -27.10 -0.61
CA GLU A 293 21.61 -27.52 -0.92
C GLU A 293 22.62 -26.38 -0.74
N ILE A 294 23.66 -26.64 0.07
CA ILE A 294 24.70 -25.66 0.38
C ILE A 294 25.44 -25.12 -0.85
N ASN A 295 25.60 -25.94 -1.89
CA ASN A 295 26.31 -25.55 -3.11
C ASN A 295 25.48 -24.57 -3.94
N CYS A 296 24.19 -24.87 -4.13
CA CYS A 296 23.27 -23.98 -4.84
C CYS A 296 23.11 -22.63 -4.10
N PHE A 297 23.05 -22.66 -2.77
CA PHE A 297 23.09 -21.44 -1.96
C PHE A 297 24.38 -20.63 -2.21
N LYS A 298 25.57 -21.25 -2.14
CA LYS A 298 26.84 -20.57 -2.37
C LYS A 298 26.95 -19.95 -3.76
N GLU A 299 26.47 -20.66 -4.79
CA GLU A 299 26.45 -20.14 -6.16
C GLU A 299 25.56 -18.89 -6.28
N ASN A 300 24.34 -18.96 -5.76
CA ASN A 300 23.42 -17.81 -5.78
C ASN A 300 23.91 -16.65 -4.91
N LEU A 301 24.55 -16.92 -3.78
CA LEU A 301 25.19 -15.88 -2.97
C LEU A 301 26.32 -15.17 -3.75
N ASN A 302 27.13 -15.91 -4.51
CA ASN A 302 28.16 -15.32 -5.37
C ASN A 302 27.53 -14.46 -6.47
N ILE A 303 26.48 -14.95 -7.14
CA ILE A 303 25.73 -14.16 -8.13
C ILE A 303 25.20 -12.87 -7.51
N PHE A 304 24.62 -12.97 -6.31
CA PHE A 304 24.10 -11.83 -5.57
C PHE A 304 25.19 -10.80 -5.29
N LEU A 305 26.31 -11.21 -4.69
CA LEU A 305 27.39 -10.31 -4.29
C LEU A 305 28.06 -9.63 -5.50
N GLU A 306 28.26 -10.37 -6.59
CA GLU A 306 28.83 -9.79 -7.82
C GLU A 306 27.88 -8.77 -8.45
N GLU A 307 26.58 -9.09 -8.56
CA GLU A 307 25.61 -8.13 -9.09
C GLU A 307 25.44 -6.91 -8.19
N TYR A 308 25.51 -7.08 -6.86
CA TYR A 308 25.49 -5.98 -5.90
C TYR A 308 26.64 -5.00 -6.18
N LYS A 309 27.86 -5.51 -6.38
CA LYS A 309 29.04 -4.69 -6.73
C LYS A 309 28.83 -3.96 -8.07
N VAL A 310 28.32 -4.65 -9.09
CA VAL A 310 28.02 -4.05 -10.40
C VAL A 310 27.03 -2.90 -10.26
N GLN A 311 25.94 -3.11 -9.50
CA GLN A 311 24.94 -2.08 -9.27
C GLN A 311 25.51 -0.88 -8.51
N TYR A 312 26.37 -1.12 -7.51
CA TYR A 312 27.04 -0.04 -6.79
C TYR A 312 27.89 0.83 -7.72
N GLN A 313 28.67 0.20 -8.61
CA GLN A 313 29.47 0.93 -9.60
C GLN A 313 28.59 1.74 -10.54
N ARG A 314 27.46 1.19 -10.99
CA ARG A 314 26.48 1.91 -11.81
C ARG A 314 25.92 3.14 -11.08
N ILE A 315 25.60 3.02 -9.80
CA ILE A 315 25.15 4.16 -8.99
C ILE A 315 26.24 5.23 -8.88
N LYS A 316 27.51 4.84 -8.67
CA LYS A 316 28.63 5.79 -8.63
C LYS A 316 28.81 6.52 -9.96
N GLN A 317 28.74 5.80 -11.08
CA GLN A 317 28.85 6.38 -12.43
C GLN A 317 27.73 7.38 -12.73
N ARG A 318 26.51 7.13 -12.22
CA ARG A 318 25.33 8.00 -12.42
C ARG A 318 25.10 8.99 -11.26
N GLN A 319 26.02 9.09 -10.30
CA GLN A 319 25.82 9.85 -9.07
C GLN A 319 25.53 11.34 -9.31
N SER A 320 26.17 11.95 -10.31
CA SER A 320 25.94 13.36 -10.67
C SER A 320 24.48 13.62 -11.05
N MET A 321 23.91 12.77 -11.92
CA MET A 321 22.51 12.84 -12.35
C MET A 321 21.54 12.63 -11.18
N ILE A 322 21.86 11.67 -10.29
CA ILE A 322 21.07 11.41 -9.08
C ILE A 322 21.05 12.64 -8.18
N VAL A 323 22.21 13.26 -7.94
CA VAL A 323 22.33 14.46 -7.10
C VAL A 323 21.61 15.65 -7.73
N GLU A 324 21.70 15.82 -9.04
CA GLU A 324 20.94 16.85 -9.76
C GLU A 324 19.44 16.65 -9.58
N TRP A 325 18.96 15.42 -9.75
CA TRP A 325 17.55 15.10 -9.53
C TRP A 325 17.10 15.38 -8.09
N MET A 326 17.91 15.04 -7.08
CA MET A 326 17.61 15.39 -5.69
C MET A 326 17.51 16.89 -5.44
N LYS A 327 18.33 17.70 -6.12
CA LYS A 327 18.27 19.16 -6.02
C LYS A 327 16.99 19.73 -6.62
N CYS A 328 16.50 19.14 -7.72
CA CYS A 328 15.24 19.51 -8.33
C CYS A 328 14.03 19.04 -7.50
N TRP A 329 14.12 17.86 -6.91
CA TRP A 329 12.99 17.21 -6.25
C TRP A 329 12.74 17.71 -4.82
N PHE A 330 13.80 17.87 -4.03
CA PHE A 330 13.68 18.30 -2.64
C PHE A 330 13.90 19.81 -2.52
N GLU A 331 13.10 20.44 -1.66
CA GLU A 331 13.24 21.85 -1.32
C GLU A 331 14.65 22.18 -0.83
N ASN A 332 15.09 23.41 -1.10
CA ASN A 332 16.39 23.91 -0.67
C ASN A 332 16.46 24.01 0.86
N SER A 333 16.98 22.94 1.48
CA SER A 333 16.94 22.71 2.92
C SER A 333 18.20 22.01 3.40
N ILE A 334 18.49 22.13 4.70
CA ILE A 334 19.58 21.40 5.36
C ILE A 334 19.40 19.88 5.21
N GLU A 335 18.15 19.40 5.22
CA GLU A 335 17.82 18.00 5.03
C GLU A 335 18.22 17.49 3.65
N ARG A 336 17.90 18.24 2.59
CA ARG A 336 18.35 17.92 1.23
C ARG A 336 19.88 17.81 1.16
N GLU A 337 20.59 18.79 1.72
CA GLU A 337 22.06 18.77 1.72
C GLU A 337 22.62 17.58 2.49
N ASN A 338 21.99 17.20 3.60
CA ASN A 338 22.36 16.00 4.34
C ASN A 338 22.12 14.71 3.54
N ASN A 339 21.00 14.60 2.83
CA ASN A 339 20.70 13.45 1.97
C ASN A 339 21.69 13.36 0.80
N ILE A 340 22.03 14.49 0.17
CA ILE A 340 23.06 14.54 -0.88
C ILE A 340 24.43 14.13 -0.32
N ARG A 341 24.80 14.63 0.86
CA ARG A 341 26.05 14.22 1.54
C ARG A 341 26.04 12.74 1.88
N TYR A 342 24.91 12.19 2.30
CA TYR A 342 24.76 10.76 2.57
C TYR A 342 25.12 9.95 1.32
N ILE A 343 24.46 10.17 0.18
CA ILE A 343 24.75 9.44 -1.07
C ILE A 343 26.19 9.62 -1.54
N LYS A 344 26.73 10.84 -1.39
CA LYS A 344 28.14 11.12 -1.74
C LYS A 344 29.11 10.34 -0.85
N LYS A 345 28.82 10.28 0.45
CA LYS A 345 29.67 9.68 1.47
C LYS A 345 29.48 8.19 1.66
N THR A 346 28.37 7.59 1.21
CA THR A 346 28.03 6.17 1.48
C THR A 346 29.27 5.30 1.27
N PRO A 347 29.93 4.88 2.37
CA PRO A 347 31.17 4.13 2.30
C PRO A 347 30.84 2.74 1.78
N THR A 348 31.77 2.16 1.02
CA THR A 348 31.81 0.73 0.73
C THR A 348 31.78 -0.02 2.07
N ARG A 349 30.77 -0.88 2.27
CA ARG A 349 30.81 -1.93 3.29
C ARG A 349 31.29 -3.22 2.65
#